data_AF-A0A8S3JQX3-F1
#
_entry.id   AF-A0A8S3JQX3-F1
#
_cell.length_a   1.000
_cell.length_b   1.000
_cell.length_c   1.000
_cell.angle_alpha   90.00
_cell.angle_beta   90.00
_cell.angle_gamma   90.00
#
_symmetry.space_group_name_H-M   'P 1'
#
loop_
_entity.id
_entity.type
_entity.pdbx_description
1 polymer ?
#
loop_
_entity_poly.entity_id
_entity_poly.type
_entity_poly.pdbx_seq_one_letter_code
_entity_poly.pdbx_strand_id
1 'polypeptide(L)'
;HNPTGVDPRPEQWKELSAIVKKRKLFVFMDMAYQGFASGNIDDDAFAVRKFVEDKHNLILAQSYAKNMGLYGERVGALTAVCEDKDEVERVMSQIKILIRPMYSNPPVHGARIAAKILNQADLRSIWLTEVKHMADRIITMRQQLVDNLKNNGSKKNWQHITDQIGMFCFTGLNQQQVSC
;
A
#
# COMPACT_ATOMS: atom_id res chain seq x y z
N HIS A 1 1.90 1.21 -6.83
CA HIS A 1 1.57 2.64 -7.11
C HIS A 1 0.20 2.77 -7.78
N ASN A 2 -0.58 3.82 -7.45
CA ASN A 2 -1.86 4.15 -8.11
C ASN A 2 -1.70 5.48 -8.87
N PRO A 3 -2.01 5.59 -10.17
CA PRO A 3 -2.76 4.64 -11.02
C PRO A 3 -1.90 3.68 -11.84
N THR A 4 -0.57 3.84 -11.82
CA THR A 4 0.26 3.18 -12.84
C THR A 4 0.52 1.70 -12.60
N GLY A 5 0.46 1.24 -11.35
CA GLY A 5 0.93 -0.10 -10.96
C GLY A 5 2.45 -0.26 -10.99
N VAL A 6 3.23 0.77 -11.32
CA VAL A 6 4.70 0.66 -11.40
C VAL A 6 5.32 1.03 -10.06
N ASP A 7 6.05 0.09 -9.45
CA ASP A 7 6.78 0.31 -8.20
C ASP A 7 8.29 0.16 -8.39
N PRO A 8 9.12 0.95 -7.69
CA PRO A 8 10.56 0.73 -7.66
C PRO A 8 10.91 -0.64 -7.09
N ARG A 9 11.96 -1.26 -7.62
CA ARG A 9 12.52 -2.51 -7.11
C ARG A 9 13.31 -2.27 -5.81
N PRO A 10 13.58 -3.32 -5.00
CA PRO A 10 14.26 -3.15 -3.70
C PRO A 10 15.59 -2.39 -3.78
N GLU A 11 16.39 -2.59 -4.82
CA GLU A 11 17.64 -1.87 -5.03
C GLU A 11 17.41 -0.39 -5.34
N GLN A 12 16.38 -0.06 -6.12
CA GLN A 12 16.01 1.33 -6.42
C GLN A 12 15.50 2.04 -5.16
N TRP A 13 14.75 1.33 -4.30
CA TRP A 13 14.34 1.88 -2.99
C TRP A 13 15.53 2.21 -2.09
N LYS A 14 16.60 1.39 -2.11
CA LYS A 14 17.83 1.67 -1.35
C LYS A 14 18.53 2.94 -1.87
N GLU A 15 18.62 3.10 -3.19
CA GLU A 15 19.16 4.32 -3.80
C GLU A 15 18.34 5.56 -3.45
N LEU A 16 17.00 5.45 -3.53
CA LEU A 16 16.08 6.53 -3.15
C LEU A 16 16.25 6.92 -1.67
N SER A 17 16.31 5.95 -0.76
CA SER A 17 16.57 6.20 0.67
C SER A 17 17.85 7.01 0.88
N ALA A 18 18.94 6.65 0.21
CA ALA A 18 20.21 7.36 0.31
C ALA A 18 20.11 8.81 -0.21
N ILE A 19 19.41 9.03 -1.33
CA ILE A 19 19.19 10.37 -1.90
C ILE A 19 18.36 11.24 -0.96
N VAL A 20 17.21 10.72 -0.49
CA VAL A 20 16.32 11.42 0.45
C VAL A 20 17.10 11.84 1.70
N LYS A 21 17.92 10.93 2.26
CA LYS A 21 18.74 11.20 3.44
C LYS A 21 19.79 12.27 3.18
N LYS A 22 20.54 12.15 2.07
CA LYS A 22 21.55 13.15 1.64
C LYS A 22 20.93 14.53 1.47
N ARG A 23 19.69 14.60 1.00
CA ARG A 23 18.95 15.83 0.72
C ARG A 23 18.13 16.33 1.91
N LYS A 24 18.15 15.61 3.04
CA LYS A 24 17.38 15.92 4.26
C LYS A 24 15.89 16.14 3.97
N LEU A 25 15.32 15.32 3.09
CA LEU A 25 13.89 15.42 2.76
C LEU A 25 13.05 14.72 3.82
N PHE A 26 11.89 15.31 4.13
CA PHE A 26 10.89 14.67 4.97
C PHE A 26 10.10 13.64 4.14
N VAL A 27 9.86 12.47 4.72
CA VAL A 27 9.26 11.35 4.01
C VAL A 27 7.81 11.18 4.45
N PHE A 28 6.91 11.16 3.48
CA PHE A 28 5.51 10.77 3.67
C PHE A 28 5.24 9.54 2.80
N MET A 29 4.81 8.44 3.40
CA MET A 29 4.45 7.21 2.69
C MET A 29 2.95 6.94 2.79
N ASP A 30 2.33 6.67 1.64
CA ASP A 30 0.95 6.18 1.55
C ASP A 30 0.96 4.68 1.24
N MET A 31 0.51 3.86 2.20
CA MET A 31 0.52 2.40 2.14
C MET A 31 -0.91 1.84 2.27
N ALA A 32 -1.66 1.93 1.18
CA ALA A 32 -3.04 1.45 1.11
C ALA A 32 -3.21 -0.02 0.67
N TYR A 33 -2.12 -0.71 0.28
CA TYR A 33 -2.17 -2.01 -0.40
C TYR A 33 -1.30 -3.11 0.24
N GLN A 34 -0.87 -2.97 1.49
CA GLN A 34 -0.02 -3.97 2.16
C GLN A 34 -0.69 -5.36 2.19
N GLY A 35 0.02 -6.36 1.70
CA GLY A 35 -0.45 -7.74 1.49
C GLY A 35 -1.26 -7.92 0.21
N PHE A 36 -1.94 -6.88 -0.27
CA PHE A 36 -2.80 -6.93 -1.45
C PHE A 36 -2.03 -6.70 -2.76
N ALA A 37 -0.81 -6.13 -2.69
CA ALA A 37 -0.02 -5.83 -3.87
C ALA A 37 0.70 -7.09 -4.39
N SER A 38 1.43 -7.80 -3.52
CA SER A 38 2.18 -9.02 -3.89
C SER A 38 1.61 -10.31 -3.28
N GLY A 39 0.71 -10.23 -2.31
CA GLY A 39 0.28 -11.37 -1.49
C GLY A 39 1.14 -11.57 -0.24
N ASN A 40 2.18 -10.77 -0.03
CA ASN A 40 3.06 -10.81 1.14
C ASN A 40 3.10 -9.46 1.85
N ILE A 41 2.67 -9.43 3.12
CA ILE A 41 2.62 -8.21 3.93
C ILE A 41 3.99 -7.64 4.26
N ASP A 42 5.04 -8.46 4.27
CA ASP A 42 6.40 -8.04 4.62
C ASP A 42 7.13 -7.47 3.42
N ASP A 43 6.97 -8.09 2.24
CA ASP A 43 7.51 -7.59 0.98
C ASP A 43 6.88 -6.24 0.62
N ASP A 44 5.55 -6.13 0.75
CA ASP A 44 4.83 -4.87 0.48
C ASP A 44 5.21 -3.74 1.46
N ALA A 45 5.73 -4.07 2.64
CA ALA A 45 6.20 -3.11 3.64
C ALA A 45 7.72 -2.84 3.58
N PHE A 46 8.44 -3.45 2.63
CA PHE A 46 9.89 -3.35 2.52
C PHE A 46 10.40 -1.90 2.50
N ALA A 47 9.81 -1.06 1.63
CA ALA A 47 10.25 0.32 1.47
C ALA A 47 10.10 1.14 2.77
N VAL A 48 8.96 1.01 3.46
CA VAL A 48 8.72 1.66 4.76
C VAL A 48 9.76 1.21 5.77
N ARG A 49 9.96 -0.10 5.92
CA ARG A 49 10.92 -0.66 6.87
C ARG A 49 12.34 -0.23 6.57
N LYS A 50 12.72 -0.16 5.29
CA LYS A 50 14.04 0.30 4.87
C LYS A 50 14.29 1.76 5.26
N PHE A 51 13.31 2.62 5.06
CA PHE A 51 13.44 4.03 5.44
C PHE A 51 13.49 4.20 6.97
N VAL A 52 12.75 3.41 7.75
CA VAL A 52 12.90 3.40 9.21
C VAL A 52 14.28 2.89 9.65
N GLU A 53 14.76 1.80 9.05
CA GLU A 53 16.10 1.25 9.30
C GLU A 53 17.20 2.30 9.05
N ASP A 54 17.07 3.05 7.95
CA ASP A 54 17.99 4.12 7.57
C ASP A 54 17.83 5.42 8.38
N LYS A 55 16.99 5.40 9.44
CA LYS A 55 16.76 6.50 10.38
C LYS A 55 16.11 7.73 9.74
N HIS A 56 15.19 7.53 8.80
CA HIS A 56 14.34 8.62 8.32
C HIS A 56 13.23 8.90 9.33
N ASN A 57 13.02 10.18 9.64
CA ASN A 57 11.75 10.61 10.23
C ASN A 57 10.71 10.59 9.11
N LEU A 58 9.64 9.84 9.33
CA LEU A 58 8.59 9.67 8.32
C LEU A 58 7.20 9.65 8.93
N ILE A 59 6.24 10.05 8.10
CA ILE A 59 4.82 9.80 8.35
C ILE A 59 4.35 8.69 7.40
N LEU A 60 3.56 7.78 7.93
CA LEU A 60 2.94 6.67 7.22
C LEU A 60 1.42 6.77 7.35
N ALA A 61 0.72 6.83 6.22
CA ALA A 61 -0.72 6.63 6.14
C ALA A 61 -1.01 5.19 5.71
N GLN A 62 -1.86 4.49 6.46
CA GLN A 62 -2.28 3.12 6.16
C GLN A 62 -3.79 3.06 5.95
N SER A 63 -4.22 2.18 5.05
CA SER A 63 -5.64 1.89 4.80
C SER A 63 -5.92 0.40 4.88
N TYR A 64 -7.04 0.05 5.52
CA TYR A 64 -7.54 -1.33 5.58
C TYR A 64 -8.70 -1.60 4.61
N ALA A 65 -8.99 -0.63 3.73
CA ALA A 65 -10.11 -0.74 2.81
C ALA A 65 -9.95 -1.91 1.81
N LYS A 66 -8.73 -2.19 1.36
CA LYS A 66 -8.46 -3.17 0.30
C LYS A 66 -8.03 -4.51 0.88
N ASN A 67 -6.99 -4.50 1.74
CA ASN A 67 -6.43 -5.73 2.28
C ASN A 67 -7.35 -6.47 3.27
N MET A 68 -8.31 -5.78 3.91
CA MET A 68 -9.34 -6.40 4.76
C MET A 68 -10.76 -6.25 4.17
N GLY A 69 -10.91 -5.66 2.99
CA GLY A 69 -12.23 -5.40 2.39
C GLY A 69 -13.11 -4.40 3.17
N LEU A 70 -12.55 -3.63 4.11
CA LEU A 70 -13.27 -2.70 4.98
C LEU A 70 -13.53 -1.33 4.30
N TYR A 71 -13.98 -1.35 3.04
CA TYR A 71 -14.15 -0.15 2.20
C TYR A 71 -15.05 0.91 2.87
N GLY A 72 -16.28 0.53 3.20
CA GLY A 72 -17.29 1.42 3.78
C GLY A 72 -17.05 1.75 5.25
N GLU A 73 -16.27 0.93 5.95
CA GLU A 73 -15.98 1.07 7.38
C GLU A 73 -14.94 2.15 7.70
N ARG A 74 -14.26 2.67 6.67
CA ARG A 74 -13.33 3.81 6.74
C ARG A 74 -12.20 3.62 7.75
N VAL A 75 -11.58 2.43 7.73
CA VAL A 75 -10.49 2.07 8.65
C VAL A 75 -9.12 2.41 8.06
N GLY A 76 -8.33 3.14 8.83
CA GLY A 76 -6.95 3.51 8.51
C GLY A 76 -6.19 3.97 9.75
N ALA A 77 -4.90 4.24 9.58
CA ALA A 77 -4.04 4.74 10.65
C ALA A 77 -3.05 5.77 10.09
N LEU A 78 -2.68 6.75 10.93
CA LEU A 78 -1.59 7.67 10.69
C LEU A 78 -0.50 7.39 11.73
N THR A 79 0.71 7.12 11.28
CA THR A 79 1.87 6.87 12.15
C THR A 79 2.93 7.92 11.87
N ALA A 80 3.51 8.51 12.92
CA ALA A 80 4.70 9.34 12.84
C ALA A 80 5.86 8.62 13.54
N VAL A 81 6.95 8.39 12.82
CA VAL A 81 8.19 7.84 13.39
C VAL A 81 8.95 8.98 14.04
N CYS A 82 9.13 8.89 15.35
CA CYS A 82 9.78 9.89 16.19
C CYS A 82 11.09 9.32 16.74
N GLU A 83 12.00 10.20 17.16
CA GLU A 83 13.31 9.86 17.72
C GLU A 83 13.18 9.13 19.07
N ASP A 84 12.29 9.61 19.93
CA ASP A 84 12.10 9.08 21.27
C ASP A 84 10.65 9.20 21.77
N LYS A 85 10.42 8.78 23.02
CA LYS A 85 9.09 8.79 23.66
C LYS A 85 8.59 10.21 23.94
N ASP A 86 9.47 11.16 24.26
CA ASP A 86 9.07 12.56 24.52
C ASP A 86 8.52 13.19 23.23
N GLU A 87 9.20 12.97 22.11
CA GLU A 87 8.73 13.44 20.81
C GLU A 87 7.40 12.80 20.42
N VAL A 88 7.21 11.49 20.67
CA VAL A 88 5.91 10.82 20.45
C VAL A 88 4.78 11.52 21.22
N GLU A 89 4.99 11.85 22.50
CA GLU A 89 3.96 12.51 23.31
C GLU A 89 3.60 13.90 22.79
N ARG A 90 4.62 14.69 22.44
CA ARG A 90 4.42 16.02 21.83
C ARG A 90 3.67 15.94 20.50
N VAL A 91 4.11 15.08 19.58
CA VAL A 91 3.48 14.89 18.26
C VAL A 91 2.04 14.39 18.42
N MET A 92 1.81 13.40 19.27
CA MET A 92 0.48 12.84 19.53
C MET A 92 -0.48 13.88 20.11
N SER A 93 -0.01 14.79 20.97
CA SER A 93 -0.83 15.87 21.52
C SER A 93 -1.35 16.81 20.41
N GLN A 94 -0.48 17.17 19.46
CA GLN A 94 -0.84 18.04 18.33
C GLN A 94 -1.78 17.35 17.35
N ILE A 95 -1.55 16.06 17.06
CA ILE A 95 -2.47 15.27 16.22
C ILE A 95 -3.86 15.21 16.84
N LYS A 96 -3.98 15.01 18.16
CA LYS A 96 -5.28 15.03 18.87
C LYS A 96 -5.97 16.39 18.77
N ILE A 97 -5.22 17.48 18.93
CA ILE A 97 -5.75 18.85 18.77
C ILE A 97 -6.27 19.07 17.35
N LEU A 98 -5.59 18.56 16.32
CA LEU A 98 -6.02 18.67 14.92
C LEU A 98 -7.26 17.82 14.62
N ILE A 99 -7.33 16.60 15.13
CA ILE A 99 -8.46 15.67 14.89
C ILE A 99 -9.76 16.18 15.52
N ARG A 100 -9.68 16.76 16.72
CA ARG A 100 -10.85 17.15 17.51
C ARG A 100 -11.82 18.10 16.77
N PRO A 101 -11.38 19.20 16.12
CA PRO A 101 -12.26 20.08 15.35
C PRO A 101 -12.63 19.51 13.97
N MET A 102 -11.94 18.48 13.46
CA MET A 102 -12.27 17.89 12.14
C MET A 102 -13.47 16.95 12.23
N TYR A 103 -13.43 15.99 13.16
CA TYR A 103 -14.47 14.96 13.30
C TYR A 103 -14.60 14.41 14.72
N SER A 104 -14.00 15.08 15.72
CA SER A 104 -13.97 14.67 17.14
C SER A 104 -13.21 13.36 17.41
N ASN A 105 -13.74 12.23 16.97
CA ASN A 105 -13.17 10.90 17.22
C ASN A 105 -13.51 9.93 16.06
N PRO A 106 -12.64 8.94 15.78
CA PRO A 106 -12.80 8.05 14.63
C PRO A 106 -13.93 7.02 14.81
N PRO A 107 -14.50 6.47 13.72
CA PRO A 107 -15.52 5.42 13.78
C PRO A 107 -14.97 4.12 14.39
N VAL A 108 -15.75 3.51 15.29
CA VAL A 108 -15.26 2.39 16.13
C VAL A 108 -15.44 1.00 15.51
N HIS A 109 -16.43 0.80 14.64
CA HIS A 109 -16.84 -0.54 14.21
C HIS A 109 -15.75 -1.27 13.41
N GLY A 110 -15.33 -0.72 12.29
CA GLY A 110 -14.24 -1.28 11.49
C GLY A 110 -12.91 -1.40 12.25
N ALA A 111 -12.60 -0.45 13.14
CA ALA A 111 -11.39 -0.53 13.98
C ALA A 111 -11.43 -1.77 14.91
N ARG A 112 -12.61 -2.11 15.46
CA ARG A 112 -12.79 -3.34 16.26
C ARG A 112 -12.67 -4.61 15.42
N ILE A 113 -13.17 -4.62 14.18
CA ILE A 113 -13.00 -5.76 13.27
C ILE A 113 -11.51 -5.98 12.98
N ALA A 114 -10.80 -4.93 12.53
CA ALA A 114 -9.38 -5.00 12.23
C ALA A 114 -8.57 -5.44 13.47
N ALA A 115 -8.84 -4.84 14.64
CA ALA A 115 -8.17 -5.21 15.87
C ALA A 115 -8.43 -6.68 16.27
N LYS A 116 -9.64 -7.19 16.10
CA LYS A 116 -9.96 -8.60 16.40
C LYS A 116 -9.19 -9.55 15.50
N ILE A 117 -9.16 -9.27 14.19
CA ILE A 117 -8.43 -10.08 13.21
C ILE A 117 -6.93 -10.08 13.50
N LEU A 118 -6.34 -8.90 13.72
CA LEU A 118 -4.89 -8.75 13.88
C LEU A 118 -4.35 -9.32 15.21
N ASN A 119 -5.16 -9.30 16.27
CA ASN A 119 -4.75 -9.76 17.61
C ASN A 119 -5.09 -11.23 17.91
N GLN A 120 -5.83 -11.92 17.04
CA GLN A 120 -6.15 -13.34 17.21
C GLN A 120 -5.40 -14.16 16.16
N ALA A 121 -4.50 -15.06 16.60
CA ALA A 121 -3.58 -15.78 15.73
C ALA A 121 -4.31 -16.54 14.60
N ASP A 122 -5.40 -17.24 14.94
CA ASP A 122 -6.19 -18.00 13.96
C ASP A 122 -6.83 -17.10 12.91
N LEU A 123 -7.46 -15.98 13.34
CA LEU A 123 -8.07 -15.01 12.42
C LEU A 123 -7.03 -14.31 11.56
N ARG A 124 -5.86 -13.97 12.12
CA ARG A 124 -4.76 -13.37 11.38
C ARG A 124 -4.24 -14.32 10.31
N SER A 125 -4.13 -15.61 10.63
CA SER A 125 -3.70 -16.65 9.67
C SER A 125 -4.68 -16.78 8.50
N ILE A 126 -5.99 -16.81 8.81
CA ILE A 126 -7.05 -16.82 7.79
C ILE A 126 -6.94 -15.56 6.91
N TRP A 127 -6.84 -14.38 7.50
CA TRP A 127 -6.71 -13.13 6.77
C TRP A 127 -5.48 -13.08 5.85
N LEU A 128 -4.32 -13.56 6.33
CA LEU A 128 -3.11 -13.65 5.50
C LEU A 128 -3.28 -14.59 4.30
N THR A 129 -4.04 -15.67 4.47
CA THR A 129 -4.36 -16.60 3.38
C THR A 129 -5.31 -15.94 2.37
N GLU A 130 -6.37 -15.28 2.85
CA GLU A 130 -7.36 -14.61 2.00
C GLU A 130 -6.76 -13.44 1.21
N VAL A 131 -5.92 -12.61 1.85
CA VAL A 131 -5.27 -11.49 1.15
C VAL A 131 -4.31 -11.99 0.07
N LYS A 132 -3.58 -13.10 0.34
CA LYS A 132 -2.74 -13.75 -0.66
C LYS A 132 -3.57 -14.28 -1.83
N HIS A 133 -4.69 -14.97 -1.58
CA HIS A 133 -5.56 -15.45 -2.64
C HIS A 133 -6.10 -14.31 -3.53
N MET A 134 -6.44 -13.16 -2.94
CA MET A 134 -6.86 -11.98 -3.71
C MET A 134 -5.73 -11.45 -4.61
N ALA A 135 -4.50 -11.36 -4.09
CA ALA A 135 -3.34 -10.93 -4.86
C ALA A 135 -3.00 -11.92 -5.99
N ASP A 136 -2.94 -13.21 -5.70
CA ASP A 136 -2.66 -14.28 -6.66
C ASP A 136 -3.67 -14.27 -7.82
N ARG A 137 -4.95 -14.01 -7.53
CA ARG A 137 -5.97 -13.88 -8.57
C ARG A 137 -5.68 -12.69 -9.50
N ILE A 138 -5.29 -11.53 -8.97
CA ILE A 138 -4.97 -10.34 -9.78
C ILE A 138 -3.76 -10.63 -10.68
N ILE A 139 -2.71 -11.23 -10.12
CA ILE A 139 -1.51 -11.63 -10.88
C ILE A 139 -1.87 -12.60 -12.00
N THR A 140 -2.70 -13.60 -11.70
CA THR A 140 -3.19 -14.58 -12.68
C THR A 140 -3.97 -13.90 -13.81
N MET A 141 -4.87 -12.96 -13.49
CA MET A 141 -5.64 -12.23 -14.51
C MET A 141 -4.75 -11.37 -15.42
N ARG A 142 -3.68 -10.76 -14.88
CA ARG A 142 -2.70 -10.00 -15.67
C ARG A 142 -1.99 -10.89 -16.67
N GLN A 143 -1.51 -12.05 -16.22
CA GLN A 143 -0.84 -13.03 -17.08
C GLN A 143 -1.78 -13.52 -18.18
N GLN A 144 -3.00 -13.94 -17.81
CA GLN A 144 -4.00 -14.40 -18.77
C GLN A 144 -4.37 -13.33 -19.80
N LEU A 145 -4.45 -12.05 -19.40
CA LEU A 145 -4.72 -10.97 -20.35
C LEU A 145 -3.60 -10.83 -21.39
N VAL A 146 -2.33 -10.83 -20.95
CA VAL A 146 -1.18 -10.75 -21.86
C VAL A 146 -1.15 -11.94 -22.82
N ASP A 147 -1.38 -13.15 -22.32
CA ASP A 147 -1.38 -14.36 -23.14
C ASP A 147 -2.52 -14.35 -24.17
N ASN A 148 -3.71 -13.94 -23.75
CA ASN A 148 -4.85 -13.82 -24.67
C ASN A 148 -4.61 -12.72 -25.72
N LEU A 149 -4.00 -11.59 -25.38
CA LEU A 149 -3.64 -10.55 -26.35
C LEU A 149 -2.67 -11.09 -27.42
N LYS A 150 -1.67 -11.89 -27.02
CA LYS A 150 -0.75 -12.55 -27.94
C LYS A 150 -1.46 -13.58 -28.81
N ASN A 151 -2.31 -14.43 -28.22
CA ASN A 151 -3.06 -15.46 -28.94
C ASN A 151 -4.05 -14.86 -29.96
N ASN A 152 -4.59 -13.66 -29.69
CA ASN A 152 -5.42 -12.90 -30.63
C ASN A 152 -4.61 -12.11 -31.68
N GLY A 153 -3.30 -12.37 -31.81
CA GLY A 153 -2.45 -11.80 -32.85
C GLY A 153 -1.93 -10.39 -32.60
N SER A 154 -2.03 -9.87 -31.37
CA SER A 154 -1.47 -8.56 -31.04
C SER A 154 0.05 -8.55 -31.18
N LYS A 155 0.59 -7.60 -31.96
CA LYS A 155 2.05 -7.43 -32.17
C LYS A 155 2.71 -6.42 -31.21
N LYS A 156 1.94 -5.79 -30.33
CA LYS A 156 2.45 -4.81 -29.37
C LYS A 156 3.13 -5.50 -28.19
N ASN A 157 4.07 -4.80 -27.54
CA ASN A 157 4.61 -5.25 -26.26
C ASN A 157 3.60 -4.95 -25.15
N TRP A 158 3.11 -6.01 -24.49
CA TRP A 158 2.16 -5.93 -23.36
C TRP A 158 2.78 -6.37 -22.02
N GLN A 159 4.12 -6.53 -21.96
CA GLN A 159 4.83 -6.98 -20.75
C GLN A 159 4.59 -6.08 -19.54
N HIS A 160 4.33 -4.78 -19.75
CA HIS A 160 4.02 -3.85 -18.67
C HIS A 160 2.78 -4.26 -17.86
N ILE A 161 1.83 -5.00 -18.43
CA ILE A 161 0.65 -5.48 -17.70
C ILE A 161 1.06 -6.46 -16.60
N THR A 162 2.05 -7.30 -16.84
CA THR A 162 2.58 -8.28 -15.87
C THR A 162 3.67 -7.71 -14.98
N ASP A 163 4.41 -6.69 -15.44
CA ASP A 163 5.41 -6.00 -14.60
C ASP A 163 4.76 -5.06 -13.57
N GLN A 164 3.56 -4.57 -13.87
CA GLN A 164 2.79 -3.73 -12.95
C GLN A 164 2.17 -4.55 -11.81
N ILE A 165 2.20 -3.98 -10.61
CA ILE A 165 1.79 -4.58 -9.34
C ILE A 165 0.45 -3.99 -8.87
N GLY A 166 -0.34 -4.84 -8.20
CA GLY A 166 -1.58 -4.44 -7.51
C GLY A 166 -2.79 -4.29 -8.43
N MET A 167 -3.81 -3.59 -7.93
CA MET A 167 -5.16 -3.58 -8.54
C MET A 167 -5.24 -2.83 -9.88
N PHE A 168 -4.43 -1.78 -10.05
CA PHE A 168 -4.55 -0.87 -11.18
C PHE A 168 -3.52 -1.16 -12.26
N CYS A 169 -3.94 -1.08 -13.51
CA CYS A 169 -3.09 -1.30 -14.66
C CYS A 169 -3.15 -0.06 -15.56
N PHE A 170 -2.00 0.56 -15.83
CA PHE A 170 -1.92 1.58 -16.87
C PHE A 170 -1.78 0.87 -18.20
N THR A 171 -2.88 0.72 -18.92
CA THR A 171 -2.95 -0.07 -20.16
C THR A 171 -2.12 0.55 -21.30
N GLY A 172 -1.93 1.87 -21.28
CA GLY A 172 -1.34 2.62 -22.39
C GLY A 172 -2.30 2.86 -23.56
N LEU A 173 -3.59 2.55 -23.38
CA LEU A 173 -4.64 2.90 -24.33
C LEU A 173 -4.85 4.41 -24.34
N ASN A 174 -5.06 4.97 -25.53
CA ASN A 174 -5.40 6.38 -25.67
C ASN A 174 -6.90 6.63 -25.39
N GLN A 175 -7.28 7.90 -25.25
CA GLN A 175 -8.66 8.27 -24.95
C GLN A 175 -9.66 7.72 -25.96
N GLN A 176 -9.32 7.76 -27.26
CA GLN A 176 -10.20 7.25 -28.31
C GLN A 176 -10.47 5.75 -28.12
N GLN A 177 -9.43 4.96 -27.83
CA GLN A 177 -9.56 3.52 -27.58
C GLN A 177 -10.36 3.16 -26.33
N VAL A 178 -10.42 4.04 -25.33
CA VAL A 178 -11.19 3.84 -24.08
C VAL A 178 -12.63 4.31 -24.22
N SER A 179 -12.89 5.28 -25.11
CA SER A 179 -14.22 5.87 -25.29
C SER A 179 -15.11 5.09 -26.27
N CYS A 180 -14.56 4.03 -26.89
CA CYS A 180 -15.26 3.13 -27.79
C CYS A 180 -16.10 2.09 -27.05
#